data_AF-A0A6B3CIK3-F1
#
_entry.id   AF-A0A6B3CIK3-F1
#
_cell.length_a   1.000
_cell.length_b   1.000
_cell.length_c   1.000
_cell.angle_alpha   90.00
_cell.angle_beta   90.00
_cell.angle_gamma   90.00
#
_symmetry.space_group_name_H-M   'P 1'
#
loop_
_entity.id
_entity.type
_entity.pdbx_description
1 polymer ?
#
loop_
_entity_poly.entity_id
_entity_poly.type
_entity_poly.pdbx_seq_one_letter_code
_entity_poly.pdbx_strand_id
1 'polypeptide(L)'
;YEVHLYPKRRVPDLLGLDEAARTEFPQVYLELLRRFDRIFGEGEPPTPYIAAWHQAPFGHLEEFDGVTRDDFALHLELFTIRRTSGKLKFLAGSESGMNVFINDVPPERAAERLREVAS
;
A
#
# COMPACT_ATOMS: atom_id res chain seq x y z
N TYR A 1 -5.78 -7.40 -3.67
CA TYR A 1 -5.79 -6.78 -2.33
C TYR A 1 -4.84 -5.62 -2.35
N GLU A 2 -5.24 -4.52 -1.72
CA GLU A 2 -4.49 -3.28 -1.67
C GLU A 2 -4.70 -2.64 -0.30
N VAL A 3 -3.62 -2.12 0.28
CA VAL A 3 -3.62 -1.40 1.55
C VAL A 3 -2.78 -0.17 1.39
N HIS A 4 -3.31 0.97 1.84
CA HIS A 4 -2.55 2.20 2.00
C HIS A 4 -2.24 2.37 3.49
N LEU A 5 -0.97 2.53 3.82
CA LEU A 5 -0.50 2.75 5.18
C LEU A 5 -0.06 4.20 5.36
N TYR A 6 -0.74 4.90 6.27
CA TYR A 6 -0.48 6.30 6.61
C TYR A 6 0.02 6.43 8.06
N PRO A 7 0.97 7.34 8.34
CA PRO A 7 1.23 7.78 9.71
C PRO A 7 0.03 8.55 10.25
N LYS A 8 -0.30 8.38 11.54
CA LYS A 8 -1.41 9.12 12.17
C LYS A 8 -1.19 10.63 12.17
N ARG A 9 0.07 11.04 12.36
CA ARG A 9 0.50 12.43 12.19
C ARG A 9 0.90 12.62 10.73
N ARG A 10 0.21 13.54 10.04
CA ARG A 10 0.53 13.90 8.67
C ARG A 10 1.93 14.51 8.59
N VAL A 11 2.77 13.94 7.73
CA VAL A 11 4.14 14.39 7.46
C VAL A 11 4.38 14.31 5.95
N PRO A 12 5.25 15.16 5.39
CA PRO A 12 5.48 15.20 3.94
C PRO A 12 6.26 13.98 3.43
N ASP A 13 7.14 13.39 4.24
CA ASP A 13 8.07 12.34 3.85
C ASP A 13 8.54 11.51 5.06
N LEU A 14 9.37 10.49 4.81
CA LEU A 14 9.92 9.60 5.84
C LEU A 14 10.80 10.33 6.88
N LEU A 15 11.46 11.42 6.50
CA LEU A 15 12.29 12.22 7.42
C LEU A 15 11.43 13.01 8.41
N GLY A 16 10.18 13.32 8.05
CA GLY A 16 9.21 13.97 8.94
C GLY A 16 8.66 13.09 10.08
N LEU A 17 8.85 11.77 10.01
CA LEU A 17 8.46 10.85 11.09
C LEU A 17 9.27 11.13 12.36
N ASP A 18 8.59 11.14 13.51
CA ASP A 18 9.23 11.23 14.83
C ASP A 18 9.81 9.88 15.26
N GLU A 19 10.57 9.87 16.36
CA GLU A 19 11.24 8.68 16.87
C GLU A 19 10.26 7.56 17.19
N ALA A 20 9.13 7.85 17.83
CA ALA A 20 8.11 6.86 18.16
C ALA A 20 7.54 6.20 16.90
N ALA A 21 7.18 7.00 15.88
CA ALA A 21 6.67 6.50 14.62
C ALA A 21 7.72 5.68 13.86
N ARG A 22 9.00 6.09 13.89
CA ARG A 22 10.11 5.32 13.28
C ARG A 22 10.34 3.98 13.97
N THR A 23 10.17 3.92 15.29
CA THR A 23 10.28 2.67 16.07
C THR A 23 9.10 1.74 15.82
N GLU A 24 7.88 2.27 15.74
CA GLU A 24 6.66 1.49 15.49
C GLU A 24 6.58 0.97 14.04
N PHE A 25 7.05 1.78 13.07
CA PHE A 25 6.83 1.51 11.65
C PHE A 25 7.25 0.10 11.18
N PRO A 26 8.46 -0.42 11.48
CA PRO A 26 8.85 -1.77 11.06
C PRO A 26 7.92 -2.86 11.59
N GLN A 27 7.38 -2.68 12.80
CA GLN A 27 6.48 -3.66 13.42
C GLN A 27 5.15 -3.72 12.67
N VAL A 28 4.56 -2.55 12.40
CA VAL A 28 3.32 -2.43 11.64
C VAL A 28 3.49 -2.92 10.20
N TYR A 29 4.60 -2.57 9.55
CA TYR A 29 4.86 -2.96 8.17
C TYR A 29 5.09 -4.47 8.04
N LEU A 30 5.87 -5.08 8.93
CA LEU A 30 6.07 -6.53 8.93
C LEU A 30 4.77 -7.29 9.21
N GLU A 31 3.91 -6.78 10.10
CA GLU A 31 2.59 -7.39 10.33
C GLU A 31 1.71 -7.29 9.08
N LEU A 32 1.72 -6.16 8.38
CA LEU A 32 1.00 -6.00 7.12
C LEU A 32 1.47 -7.00 6.06
N LEU A 33 2.79 -7.19 5.89
CA LEU A 33 3.34 -8.17 4.96
C LEU A 33 2.93 -9.61 5.33
N ARG A 34 2.97 -9.98 6.62
CA ARG A 34 2.53 -11.30 7.08
C ARG A 34 1.04 -11.55 6.82
N ARG A 35 0.19 -10.52 6.96
CA ARG A 35 -1.23 -10.66 6.59
C ARG A 35 -1.40 -10.95 5.11
N PHE A 36 -0.61 -10.32 4.24
CA PHE A 36 -0.63 -10.61 2.80
C PHE A 36 -0.17 -12.05 2.51
N ASP A 37 0.83 -12.57 3.23
CA ASP A 37 1.25 -13.96 3.08
C ASP A 37 0.16 -14.96 3.50
N ARG A 38 -0.62 -14.64 4.54
CA ARG A 38 -1.66 -15.53 5.08
C ARG A 38 -3.02 -15.44 4.38
N ILE A 39 -3.32 -14.35 3.68
CA ILE A 39 -4.69 -14.06 3.19
C ILE A 39 -5.26 -15.08 2.19
N PHE A 40 -4.38 -15.84 1.51
CA PHE A 40 -4.76 -16.89 0.58
C PHE A 40 -4.75 -18.29 1.20
N GLY A 41 -4.38 -18.43 2.48
CA GLY A 41 -4.27 -19.68 3.22
C GLY A 41 -2.83 -20.01 3.60
N GLU A 42 -2.63 -20.66 4.76
CA GLU A 42 -1.29 -20.94 5.33
C GLU A 42 -0.46 -21.94 4.51
N GLY A 43 -1.09 -22.73 3.63
CA GLY A 43 -0.41 -23.67 2.74
C GLY A 43 0.04 -23.07 1.40
N GLU A 44 -0.25 -21.80 1.15
CA GLU A 44 0.13 -21.12 -0.09
C GLU A 44 1.55 -20.54 0.00
N PRO A 45 2.29 -20.44 -1.12
CA PRO A 45 3.56 -19.72 -1.13
C PRO A 45 3.35 -18.23 -0.80
N PRO A 46 4.38 -17.52 -0.31
CA PRO A 46 4.32 -16.09 -0.02
C PRO A 46 3.65 -15.28 -1.14
N THR A 47 2.89 -14.27 -0.77
CA THR A 47 2.09 -13.48 -1.72
C THR A 47 3.02 -12.49 -2.43
N PRO A 48 3.13 -12.53 -3.77
CA PRO A 48 3.90 -11.51 -4.49
C PRO A 48 3.23 -10.16 -4.30
N TYR A 49 4.01 -9.14 -4.02
CA TYR A 49 3.50 -7.80 -3.79
C TYR A 49 4.36 -6.76 -4.51
N ILE A 50 3.74 -5.60 -4.74
CA ILE A 50 4.42 -4.36 -5.10
C ILE A 50 4.17 -3.40 -3.94
N ALA A 51 5.22 -2.74 -3.49
CA ALA A 51 5.17 -1.74 -2.44
C ALA A 51 5.89 -0.47 -2.92
N ALA A 52 5.25 0.69 -2.75
CA ALA A 52 5.79 1.97 -3.20
C ALA A 52 5.50 3.08 -2.19
N TRP A 53 6.46 3.99 -2.05
CA TRP A 53 6.34 5.16 -1.18
C TRP A 53 5.91 6.38 -1.98
N HIS A 54 4.85 7.03 -1.54
CA HIS A 54 4.39 8.31 -2.03
C HIS A 54 4.71 9.37 -0.98
N GLN A 55 5.55 10.34 -1.35
CA GLN A 55 6.06 11.39 -0.46
C GLN A 55 6.29 12.69 -1.24
N ALA A 56 6.46 13.80 -0.52
CA ALA A 56 6.65 15.12 -1.10
C ALA A 56 7.89 15.18 -2.01
N PRO A 57 7.79 15.72 -3.24
CA PRO A 57 8.94 16.00 -4.10
C PRO A 57 9.95 16.92 -3.42
N PHE A 58 11.26 16.67 -3.60
CA PHE A 58 12.31 17.53 -3.08
C PHE A 58 12.34 18.89 -3.77
N GLY A 59 12.43 19.97 -2.98
CA GLY A 59 12.50 21.33 -3.48
C GLY A 59 11.15 21.99 -3.73
N HIS A 60 11.20 23.16 -4.37
CA HIS A 60 10.02 23.90 -4.82
C HIS A 60 9.52 23.33 -6.14
N LEU A 61 8.20 23.32 -6.34
CA LEU A 61 7.57 22.86 -7.58
C LEU A 61 7.30 24.08 -8.47
N GLU A 62 8.25 24.42 -9.34
CA GLU A 62 8.19 25.64 -10.17
C GLU A 62 6.93 25.73 -11.04
N GLU A 63 6.37 24.59 -11.46
CA GLU A 63 5.14 24.52 -12.26
C GLU A 63 3.86 24.69 -11.43
N PHE A 64 3.96 24.67 -10.10
CA PHE A 64 2.84 24.66 -9.17
C PHE A 64 3.01 25.75 -8.08
N ASP A 65 2.81 27.01 -8.47
CA ASP A 65 2.90 28.15 -7.56
C ASP A 65 1.94 28.00 -6.35
N GLY A 66 2.43 28.38 -5.18
CA GLY A 66 1.74 28.23 -3.90
C GLY A 66 1.68 26.80 -3.33
N VAL A 67 2.09 25.77 -4.09
CA VAL A 67 2.18 24.40 -3.57
C VAL A 67 3.48 24.21 -2.79
N THR A 68 3.34 23.73 -1.57
CA THR A 68 4.44 23.48 -0.63
C THR A 68 4.55 21.98 -0.34
N ARG A 69 5.69 21.58 0.25
CA ARG A 69 5.87 20.19 0.70
C ARG A 69 4.82 19.78 1.73
N ASP A 70 4.34 20.72 2.53
CA ASP A 70 3.32 20.48 3.55
C ASP A 70 1.92 20.21 2.94
N ASP A 71 1.73 20.36 1.63
CA ASP A 71 0.50 19.96 0.94
C ASP A 71 0.47 18.45 0.61
N PHE A 72 1.57 17.74 0.78
CA PHE A 72 1.67 16.29 0.59
C PHE A 72 1.54 15.50 1.91
N ALA A 73 1.18 14.22 1.78
CA ALA A 73 1.11 13.29 2.91
C ALA A 73 1.83 11.98 2.57
N LEU A 74 2.83 11.64 3.37
CA LEU A 74 3.54 10.37 3.29
C LEU A 74 2.55 9.21 3.39
N HIS A 75 2.66 8.26 2.47
CA HIS A 75 2.04 6.95 2.60
C HIS A 75 2.78 5.88 1.81
N LEU A 76 2.55 4.63 2.22
CA LEU A 76 2.93 3.45 1.48
C LEU A 76 1.68 2.86 0.81
N GLU A 77 1.78 2.55 -0.47
CA GLU A 77 0.83 1.67 -1.15
C GLU A 77 1.42 0.26 -1.24
N LEU A 78 0.67 -0.73 -0.78
CA LEU A 78 1.02 -2.15 -0.87
C LEU A 78 -0.12 -2.90 -1.55
N PHE A 79 0.17 -3.56 -2.67
CA PHE A 79 -0.84 -4.37 -3.36
C PHE A 79 -0.25 -5.64 -3.94
N THR A 80 -1.12 -6.61 -4.16
CA THR A 80 -0.78 -7.88 -4.81
C THR A 80 -1.54 -8.04 -6.11
N ILE A 81 -0.84 -8.62 -7.10
CA ILE A 81 -1.44 -9.09 -8.34
C ILE A 81 -2.08 -10.48 -8.19
N ARG A 82 -1.90 -11.19 -7.06
CA ARG A 82 -2.55 -12.50 -6.86
C ARG A 82 -4.04 -12.28 -6.55
N ARG A 83 -4.91 -13.04 -7.24
CA ARG A 83 -6.38 -12.89 -7.14
C ARG A 83 -7.04 -14.01 -6.35
N THR A 84 -6.52 -15.23 -6.51
CA THR A 84 -6.90 -16.44 -5.76
C THR A 84 -5.71 -17.40 -5.73
N SER A 85 -5.78 -18.48 -4.96
CA SER A 85 -4.76 -19.56 -4.97
C SER A 85 -4.45 -19.99 -6.42
N GLY A 86 -3.17 -20.02 -6.76
CA GLY A 86 -2.68 -20.42 -8.09
C GLY A 86 -3.01 -19.49 -9.27
N LYS A 87 -3.66 -18.33 -9.10
CA LYS A 87 -3.98 -17.41 -10.21
C LYS A 87 -3.43 -16.01 -10.00
N LEU A 88 -2.51 -15.61 -10.87
CA LEU A 88 -2.00 -14.24 -10.99
C LEU A 88 -2.93 -13.40 -11.88
N LYS A 89 -3.15 -12.14 -11.51
CA LYS A 89 -3.73 -11.12 -12.34
C LYS A 89 -2.65 -10.59 -13.28
N PHE A 90 -2.89 -10.69 -14.58
CA PHE A 90 -2.10 -10.00 -15.59
C PHE A 90 -2.74 -8.65 -15.86
N LEU A 91 -1.94 -7.59 -16.01
CA LEU A 91 -2.43 -6.31 -16.53
C LEU A 91 -2.85 -6.54 -17.98
N ALA A 92 -4.15 -6.51 -18.24
CA ALA A 92 -4.73 -6.81 -19.55
C ALA A 92 -5.08 -5.50 -20.28
N GLY A 93 -5.85 -5.58 -21.36
CA GLY A 93 -6.17 -4.42 -22.20
C GLY A 93 -6.87 -3.27 -21.45
N SER A 94 -7.66 -3.57 -20.42
CA SER A 94 -8.29 -2.55 -19.56
C SER A 94 -7.27 -1.72 -18.80
N GLU A 95 -6.35 -2.35 -18.09
CA GLU A 95 -5.35 -1.66 -17.28
C GLU A 95 -4.28 -1.01 -18.17
N SER A 96 -3.73 -1.77 -19.12
CA SER A 96 -2.60 -1.35 -19.95
C SER A 96 -2.99 -0.40 -21.09
N GLY A 97 -4.20 -0.55 -21.63
CA GLY A 97 -4.66 0.22 -22.79
C GLY A 97 -5.61 1.36 -22.46
N MET A 98 -6.36 1.26 -21.35
CA MET A 98 -7.42 2.22 -21.00
C MET A 98 -7.25 2.84 -19.62
N ASN A 99 -6.23 2.43 -18.85
CA ASN A 99 -6.03 2.88 -17.46
C ASN A 99 -7.26 2.60 -16.56
N VAL A 100 -7.95 1.48 -16.81
CA VAL A 100 -9.13 1.03 -16.06
C VAL A 100 -8.77 -0.19 -15.23
N PHE A 101 -9.02 -0.12 -13.91
CA PHE A 101 -8.73 -1.18 -12.97
C PHE A 101 -10.01 -1.86 -12.48
N ILE A 102 -10.07 -3.19 -12.59
CA ILE A 102 -11.23 -4.00 -12.16
C ILE A 102 -10.83 -4.93 -11.02
N ASN A 103 -11.60 -4.91 -9.93
CA ASN A 103 -11.43 -5.78 -8.77
C ASN A 103 -12.75 -6.47 -8.42
N ASP A 104 -12.74 -7.80 -8.34
CA ASP A 104 -13.94 -8.59 -8.05
C ASP A 104 -14.22 -8.71 -6.54
N VAL A 105 -13.29 -8.26 -5.69
CA VAL A 105 -13.45 -8.25 -4.24
C VAL A 105 -13.68 -6.81 -3.79
N PRO A 106 -14.84 -6.49 -3.17
CA PRO A 106 -15.09 -5.18 -2.61
C PRO A 106 -14.03 -4.80 -1.56
N PRO A 107 -13.62 -3.53 -1.46
CA PRO A 107 -12.61 -3.08 -0.49
C PRO A 107 -12.97 -3.45 0.96
N GLU A 108 -14.24 -3.39 1.34
CA GLU A 108 -14.73 -3.70 2.68
C GLU A 108 -14.46 -5.17 3.02
N ARG A 109 -14.79 -6.06 2.08
CA ARG A 109 -14.56 -7.49 2.21
C ARG A 109 -13.09 -7.85 2.19
N ALA A 110 -12.30 -7.15 1.37
CA ALA A 110 -10.86 -7.30 1.36
C ALA A 110 -10.24 -6.91 2.71
N ALA A 111 -10.70 -5.82 3.30
CA ALA A 111 -10.25 -5.34 4.61
C ALA A 111 -10.67 -6.30 5.75
N GLU A 112 -11.88 -6.86 5.71
CA GLU A 112 -12.32 -7.90 6.65
C GLU A 112 -11.39 -9.11 6.63
N ARG A 113 -11.13 -9.66 5.43
CA ARG A 113 -10.24 -10.83 5.27
C ARG A 113 -8.82 -10.56 5.76
N LEU A 114 -8.29 -9.35 5.52
CA LEU A 114 -6.97 -8.95 6.03
C LEU A 114 -6.94 -8.85 7.56
N ARG A 115 -8.06 -8.50 8.21
CA ARG A 115 -8.15 -8.47 9.68
C ARG A 115 -8.28 -9.88 10.27
N GLU A 116 -8.96 -10.79 9.60
CA GLU A 116 -9.14 -12.18 10.05
C GLU A 116 -7.81 -12.94 10.15
N VAL A 117 -6.81 -12.58 9.35
CA VAL A 117 -5.47 -13.22 9.33
C VAL A 117 -4.41 -12.43 10.11
N ALA A 118 -4.82 -11.52 10.99
CA ALA A 118 -3.92 -10.80 11.89
C ALA A 118 -3.25 -11.74 12.90
N SER A 119 -2.01 -11.41 13.31
CA SER A 119 -1.32 -12.08 14.43
C SER A 119 -1.72 -11.50 15.79
#